data_AF-A0A9W6GUZ8-F1
#
_entry.id   AF-A0A9W6GUZ8-F1
#
_cell.length_a   1.000
_cell.length_b   1.000
_cell.length_c   1.000
_cell.angle_alpha   90.00
_cell.angle_beta   90.00
_cell.angle_gamma   90.00
#
_symmetry.space_group_name_H-M   'P 1'
#
loop_
_entity.id
_entity.type
_entity.pdbx_description
1 polymer ?
#
loop_
_entity_poly.entity_id
_entity_poly.type
_entity_poly.pdbx_seq_one_letter_code
_entity_poly.pdbx_strand_id
1 'polypeptide(L)'
;MARSVAATKASSEPLPSALAARRNEDVASMASYIADMASELAQLASGGELQMVAYFLNLARVEAEIRARELGGYAIERDVTSHSGA
;
A
#
# COMPACT_ATOMS: atom_id res chain seq x y z
N MET A 1 -8.26 -26.38 32.77
CA MET A 1 -7.85 -24.99 33.10
C MET A 1 -7.46 -24.28 31.81
N ALA A 2 -8.34 -23.42 31.27
CA ALA A 2 -8.08 -22.68 30.03
C ALA A 2 -7.44 -21.32 30.36
N ARG A 3 -6.26 -21.04 29.78
CA ARG A 3 -5.56 -19.76 29.95
C ARG A 3 -6.22 -18.70 29.06
N SER A 4 -6.70 -17.64 29.69
CA SER A 4 -7.17 -16.41 29.04
C SER A 4 -5.97 -15.65 28.48
N VAL A 5 -5.96 -15.41 27.17
CA VAL A 5 -5.02 -14.47 26.53
C VAL A 5 -5.74 -13.14 26.45
N ALA A 6 -5.41 -12.23 27.37
CA ALA A 6 -5.89 -10.86 27.34
C ALA A 6 -5.27 -10.15 26.13
N ALA A 7 -6.10 -9.78 25.16
CA ALA A 7 -5.71 -8.88 24.08
C ALA A 7 -5.45 -7.49 24.67
N THR A 8 -4.18 -7.11 24.76
CA THR A 8 -3.77 -5.73 25.06
C THR A 8 -4.34 -4.83 23.97
N LYS A 9 -5.39 -4.09 24.31
CA LYS A 9 -5.98 -3.04 23.48
C LYS A 9 -4.91 -1.96 23.28
N ALA A 10 -4.31 -1.90 22.10
CA ALA A 10 -3.45 -0.79 21.71
C ALA A 10 -4.25 0.51 21.86
N SER A 11 -3.74 1.41 22.69
CA SER A 11 -4.33 2.73 22.97
C SER A 11 -4.46 3.52 21.67
N SER A 12 -5.70 3.74 21.26
CA SER A 12 -6.11 4.53 20.11
C SER A 12 -6.15 6.02 20.46
N GLU A 13 -5.01 6.59 20.86
CA GLU A 13 -4.86 8.05 20.91
C GLU A 13 -4.40 8.55 19.53
N PRO A 14 -5.04 9.61 18.98
CA PRO A 14 -4.60 10.20 17.72
C PRO A 14 -3.16 10.72 17.86
N LEU A 15 -2.28 10.30 16.94
CA LEU A 15 -0.94 10.85 16.85
C LEU A 15 -1.01 12.37 16.60
N PRO A 16 -0.12 13.17 17.22
CA PRO A 16 0.06 14.58 16.87
C PRO A 16 0.21 14.75 15.34
N SER A 17 -0.44 15.75 14.75
CA SER A 17 -0.57 15.93 13.30
C SER A 17 0.77 15.93 12.55
N ALA A 18 1.82 16.53 13.12
CA ALA A 18 3.16 16.55 12.54
C ALA A 18 3.82 15.16 12.50
N LEU A 19 3.58 14.32 13.51
CA LEU A 19 4.07 12.93 13.52
C LEU A 19 3.29 12.05 12.54
N ALA A 20 1.99 12.30 12.38
CA ALA A 20 1.17 11.61 11.39
C ALA A 20 1.61 11.96 9.95
N ALA A 21 1.90 13.24 9.66
CA ALA A 21 2.39 13.67 8.36
C ALA A 21 3.76 13.03 8.01
N ARG A 22 4.72 13.07 8.94
CA ARG A 22 6.03 12.44 8.75
C ARG A 22 5.94 10.92 8.53
N ARG A 23 5.06 10.25 9.28
CA ARG A 23 4.80 8.82 9.07
C ARG A 23 4.22 8.55 7.68
N ASN A 24 3.34 9.40 7.17
CA ASN A 24 2.79 9.25 5.83
C ASN A 24 3.88 9.46 4.76
N GLU A 25 4.78 10.41 4.94
CA GLU A 25 5.95 10.61 4.06
C GLU A 25 6.88 9.38 4.05
N ASP A 26 7.17 8.80 5.22
CA ASP A 26 7.99 7.59 5.32
C ASP A 26 7.33 6.40 4.60
N VAL A 27 6.01 6.22 4.78
CA VAL A 27 5.24 5.15 4.12
C VAL A 27 5.12 5.41 2.60
N ALA A 28 4.96 6.66 2.18
CA ALA A 28 4.95 7.02 0.76
C ALA A 28 6.30 6.71 0.10
N SER A 29 7.40 7.06 0.78
CA SER A 29 8.77 6.76 0.31
C SER A 29 9.01 5.25 0.20
N MET A 30 8.54 4.47 1.17
CA MET A 30 8.61 3.02 1.12
C MET A 30 7.77 2.44 -0.03
N ALA A 31 6.58 2.98 -0.27
CA ALA A 31 5.72 2.55 -1.38
C ALA A 31 6.37 2.86 -2.75
N SER A 32 6.99 4.03 -2.91
CA SER A 32 7.79 4.34 -4.11
C SER A 32 8.94 3.36 -4.30
N TYR A 33 9.68 3.03 -3.24
CA TYR A 33 10.75 2.04 -3.30
C TYR A 33 10.24 0.65 -3.72
N ILE A 34 9.09 0.21 -3.20
CA ILE A 34 8.47 -1.06 -3.60
C ILE A 34 8.12 -1.04 -5.09
N ALA A 35 7.60 0.08 -5.60
CA ALA A 35 7.28 0.22 -7.02
C ALA A 35 8.53 0.06 -7.91
N ASP A 36 9.63 0.71 -7.55
CA ASP A 36 10.90 0.63 -8.28
C ASP A 36 11.43 -0.82 -8.28
N MET A 37 11.49 -1.45 -7.10
CA MET A 37 11.96 -2.83 -6.96
C MET A 37 11.07 -3.83 -7.73
N ALA A 38 9.75 -3.66 -7.67
CA ALA A 38 8.81 -4.51 -8.38
C ALA A 38 8.98 -4.38 -9.90
N SER A 39 9.31 -3.18 -10.41
CA SER A 39 9.63 -2.94 -11.81
C SER A 39 10.87 -3.70 -12.27
N GLU A 40 11.97 -3.61 -11.50
CA GLU A 40 13.22 -4.30 -11.81
C GLU A 40 13.04 -5.83 -11.78
N LEU A 41 12.35 -6.34 -10.76
CA LEU A 41 12.05 -7.77 -10.64
C LEU A 41 11.15 -8.27 -11.77
N ALA A 42 10.18 -7.47 -12.23
CA ALA A 42 9.30 -7.84 -13.33
C ALA A 42 10.09 -8.02 -14.63
N GLN A 43 11.10 -7.17 -14.88
CA GLN A 43 11.99 -7.30 -16.04
C GLN A 43 12.81 -8.60 -15.97
N LEU A 44 13.37 -8.91 -14.80
CA LEU A 44 14.09 -10.17 -14.57
C LEU A 44 13.20 -11.40 -14.76
N ALA A 45 11.99 -11.37 -14.20
CA ALA A 45 11.01 -12.46 -14.31
C ALA A 45 10.57 -12.67 -15.77
N SER A 46 10.37 -11.57 -16.53
CA SER A 46 10.05 -11.66 -17.95
C SER A 46 11.19 -12.29 -18.75
N GLY A 47 12.44 -11.95 -18.46
CA GLY A 47 13.62 -12.55 -19.08
C GLY A 47 13.80 -14.04 -18.76
N GLY A 48 13.31 -14.49 -17.61
CA GLY A 48 13.28 -15.90 -17.20
C GLY A 48 12.03 -16.68 -17.63
N GLU A 49 11.20 -16.12 -18.52
CA GLU A 49 9.93 -16.71 -18.98
C GLU A 49 8.91 -16.99 -17.86
N LEU A 50 9.06 -16.33 -16.70
CA LEU A 50 8.15 -16.44 -15.56
C LEU A 50 6.97 -15.47 -15.70
N GLN A 51 6.14 -15.66 -16.72
CA GLN A 51 5.10 -14.71 -17.13
C GLN A 51 4.11 -14.36 -16.00
N MET A 52 3.66 -15.34 -15.22
CA MET A 52 2.76 -15.07 -14.08
C MET A 52 3.46 -14.26 -12.98
N VAL A 53 4.75 -14.48 -12.75
CA VAL A 53 5.52 -13.74 -11.74
C VAL A 53 5.69 -12.29 -12.18
N ALA A 54 6.06 -12.07 -13.44
CA ALA A 54 6.14 -10.73 -14.02
C ALA A 54 4.79 -10.00 -13.95
N TYR A 55 3.67 -10.70 -14.18
CA TYR A 55 2.33 -10.14 -14.03
C TYR A 55 2.05 -9.67 -12.60
N PHE A 56 2.28 -10.52 -11.58
CA PHE A 56 2.05 -10.14 -10.18
C PHE A 56 2.96 -9.01 -9.71
N LEU A 57 4.22 -8.97 -10.16
CA LEU A 57 5.14 -7.88 -9.86
C LEU A 57 4.65 -6.56 -10.47
N ASN A 58 4.11 -6.59 -11.68
CA ASN A 58 3.50 -5.40 -12.28
C ASN A 58 2.25 -4.93 -11.53
N LEU A 59 1.41 -5.85 -11.03
CA LEU A 59 0.28 -5.48 -10.17
C LEU A 59 0.76 -4.82 -8.87
N ALA A 60 1.75 -5.43 -8.20
CA ALA A 60 2.33 -4.88 -6.97
C ALA A 60 2.93 -3.48 -7.17
N ARG A 61 3.62 -3.25 -8.31
CA ARG A 61 4.14 -1.93 -8.68
C ARG A 61 3.02 -0.89 -8.75
N VAL A 62 1.95 -1.18 -9.50
CA VAL A 62 0.83 -0.26 -9.69
C VAL A 62 0.15 0.06 -8.35
N GLU A 63 -0.09 -0.94 -7.51
CA GLU A 63 -0.66 -0.73 -6.17
C GLU A 63 0.25 0.14 -5.29
N ALA A 64 1.56 -0.07 -5.35
CA ALA A 64 2.53 0.72 -4.60
C ALA A 64 2.59 2.18 -5.09
N GLU A 65 2.51 2.42 -6.41
CA GLU A 65 2.42 3.77 -6.99
C GLU A 65 1.14 4.50 -6.57
N ILE A 66 0.00 3.82 -6.58
CA ILE A 66 -1.27 4.34 -6.08
C ILE A 66 -1.11 4.74 -4.62
N ARG A 67 -0.50 3.86 -3.81
CA ARG A 67 -0.32 4.10 -2.38
C ARG A 67 0.62 5.28 -2.08
N ALA A 68 1.71 5.40 -2.82
CA ALA A 68 2.64 6.52 -2.69
C ALA A 68 1.96 7.86 -3.00
N ARG A 69 1.11 7.91 -4.03
CA ARG A 69 0.34 9.10 -4.42
C ARG A 69 -0.70 9.50 -3.37
N GLU A 70 -1.48 8.52 -2.89
CA GLU A 70 -2.49 8.75 -1.84
C GLU A 70 -1.88 9.33 -0.57
N LEU A 71 -0.70 8.84 -0.17
CA LEU A 71 -0.01 9.28 1.05
C LEU A 71 0.79 10.57 0.86
N GLY A 72 1.26 10.84 -0.36
CA GLY A 72 1.94 12.09 -0.75
C GLY A 72 1.00 13.28 -0.97
N GLY A 73 -0.31 13.13 -0.75
CA GLY A 73 -1.29 14.22 -0.82
C GLY A 73 -2.02 14.37 -2.16
N TYR A 74 -1.87 13.42 -3.09
CA TYR A 74 -2.72 13.35 -4.28
C TYR A 74 -3.95 12.49 -3.97
N ALA A 75 -5.09 13.15 -3.73
CA ALA A 75 -6.37 12.46 -3.64
C ALA A 75 -6.71 11.85 -5.01
N ILE A 76 -6.66 10.53 -5.10
CA ILE A 76 -7.22 9.81 -6.24
C ILE A 76 -8.73 9.78 -5.99
N GLU A 77 -9.49 10.60 -6.70
CA GLU A 77 -10.95 10.52 -6.70
C GLU A 77 -11.37 9.13 -7.18
N ARG A 78 -11.68 8.25 -6.23
CA ARG A 78 -12.39 7.00 -6.53
C ARG A 78 -13.84 7.38 -6.69
N ASP A 79 -14.27 7.52 -7.93
CA ASP A 79 -15.66 7.74 -8.28
C ASP A 79 -16.46 6.50 -7.86
N VAL A 80 -16.94 6.50 -6.60
CA VAL A 80 -17.87 5.50 -6.10
C VAL A 80 -19.21 5.84 -6.76
N THR A 81 -19.42 5.33 -7.97
CA THR A 81 -20.74 5.31 -8.59
C THR A 81 -21.64 4.42 -7.73
N SER A 82 -22.22 5.04 -6.70
CA SER A 82 -23.34 4.56 -5.94
C SER A 82 -24.48 4.30 -6.92
N HIS A 83 -24.61 3.05 -7.36
CA HIS A 83 -25.88 2.54 -7.86
C HIS A 83 -26.81 2.39 -6.64
N SER A 84 -27.30 3.53 -6.15
CA SER A 84 -28.50 3.63 -5.35
C SER A 84 -29.68 3.69 -6.30
N GLY A 85 -30.69 2.86 -6.03
CA GLY A 85 -31.70 2.44 -6.99
C GLY A 85 -32.63 3.52 -7.53
N ALA A 86 -33.28 3.12 -8.61
CA ALA A 86 -34.70 3.34 -8.87
C ALA A 86 -35.27 2.02 -9.42
#